data_AF-A0AAI9UQF4-F1
#
_entry.id   AF-A0AAI9UQF4-F1
#
_cell.length_a   1.000
_cell.length_b   1.000
_cell.length_c   1.000
_cell.angle_alpha   90.00
_cell.angle_beta   90.00
_cell.angle_gamma   90.00
#
_symmetry.space_group_name_H-M   'P 1'
#
loop_
_entity.id
_entity.type
_entity.pdbx_description
1 polymer ?
#
loop_
_entity_poly.entity_id
_entity_poly.type
_entity_poly.pdbx_seq_one_letter_code
_entity_poly.pdbx_strand_id
1 'polypeptide(L)'
;MESTTVKNAVMKQVLQEANLANARVLIEKLQENCFEKCVPKPGSSLSSGETTCMTSCMEKYMSAWNQVNQAYIARIKQESSNPSL
;
A
#
# COMPACT_ATOMS: atom_id res chain seq x y z
N MET A 1 37.84 -0.39 1.60
CA MET A 1 36.98 0.80 1.81
C MET A 1 35.99 1.00 0.66
N GLU A 2 36.36 0.77 -0.60
CA GLU A 2 35.46 0.91 -1.77
C GLU A 2 34.23 -0.03 -1.75
N SER A 3 34.41 -1.29 -1.33
CA SER A 3 33.35 -2.31 -1.29
C SER A 3 32.18 -1.96 -0.35
N THR A 4 32.44 -1.30 0.79
CA THR A 4 31.37 -0.86 1.71
C THR A 4 30.50 0.23 1.10
N THR A 5 31.10 1.16 0.34
CA THR A 5 30.38 2.22 -0.36
C THR A 5 29.48 1.66 -1.45
N VAL A 6 29.99 0.71 -2.25
CA VAL A 6 29.19 0.03 -3.28
C VAL A 6 28.04 -0.76 -2.65
N LYS A 7 28.29 -1.51 -1.58
CA LYS A 7 27.25 -2.25 -0.85
C LYS A 7 26.14 -1.33 -0.33
N ASN A 8 26.50 -0.18 0.24
CA ASN A 8 25.53 0.78 0.76
C ASN A 8 24.71 1.44 -0.36
N ALA A 9 25.33 1.76 -1.49
CA ALA A 9 24.65 2.32 -2.65
C ALA A 9 23.62 1.33 -3.24
N VAL A 10 24.01 0.06 -3.40
CA VAL A 10 23.12 -0.99 -3.88
C VAL A 10 21.97 -1.23 -2.89
N MET A 11 22.25 -1.32 -1.59
CA MET A 11 21.21 -1.47 -0.58
C MET A 11 20.20 -0.32 -0.62
N LYS A 12 20.67 0.93 -0.76
CA LYS A 12 19.79 2.10 -0.88
C LYS A 12 18.90 2.00 -2.11
N GLN A 13 19.45 1.59 -3.25
CA GLN A 13 18.68 1.41 -4.48
C GLN A 13 17.61 0.33 -4.31
N VAL A 14 17.97 -0.83 -3.77
CA VAL A 14 17.03 -1.94 -3.52
C VAL A 14 15.89 -1.50 -2.61
N LEU A 15 16.18 -0.75 -1.54
CA LEU A 15 15.13 -0.22 -0.64
C LEU A 15 14.19 0.75 -1.36
N GLN A 16 14.72 1.61 -2.24
CA GLN A 16 13.90 2.54 -3.00
C GLN A 16 12.98 1.81 -3.99
N GLU A 17 13.49 0.80 -4.68
CA GLU A 17 12.72 -0.04 -5.60
C GLU A 17 11.64 -0.83 -4.86
N ALA A 18 11.97 -1.41 -3.70
CA ALA A 18 11.02 -2.13 -2.87
C ALA A 18 9.88 -1.22 -2.38
N ASN A 19 10.18 0.00 -1.94
CA ASN A 19 9.17 0.97 -1.52
C ASN A 19 8.23 1.35 -2.67
N LEU A 20 8.77 1.55 -3.87
CA LEU A 20 7.96 1.83 -5.07
C LEU A 20 7.07 0.65 -5.44
N ALA A 21 7.60 -0.58 -5.40
CA ALA A 21 6.84 -1.78 -5.68
C ALA A 21 5.68 -1.96 -4.68
N ASN A 22 5.94 -1.76 -3.39
CA ASN A 22 4.91 -1.84 -2.35
C ASN A 22 3.79 -0.80 -2.56
N ALA A 23 4.14 0.43 -2.94
CA ALA A 23 3.16 1.47 -3.24
C ALA A 23 2.30 1.11 -4.46
N ARG A 24 2.89 0.51 -5.50
CA ARG A 24 2.15 0.04 -6.69
C ARG A 24 1.13 -1.02 -6.32
N VAL A 25 1.51 -2.03 -5.54
CA VAL A 25 0.60 -3.11 -5.11
C VAL A 25 -0.58 -2.53 -4.32
N LEU A 26 -0.34 -1.53 -3.45
CA LEU A 26 -1.43 -0.87 -2.72
C LEU A 26 -2.40 -0.17 -3.68
N ILE A 27 -1.88 0.57 -4.67
CA ILE A 27 -2.71 1.29 -5.65
C ILE A 27 -3.52 0.30 -6.49
N GLU A 28 -2.91 -0.78 -6.97
CA GLU A 28 -3.58 -1.83 -7.75
C GLU A 28 -4.73 -2.45 -6.95
N LYS A 29 -4.49 -2.80 -5.68
CA LYS A 29 -5.53 -3.39 -4.83
C LYS A 29 -6.67 -2.44 -4.51
N LEU A 30 -6.36 -1.15 -4.32
CA LEU A 30 -7.35 -0.11 -4.13
C LEU A 30 -8.20 0.09 -5.39
N GLN A 31 -7.57 0.09 -6.58
CA GLN A 31 -8.27 0.19 -7.86
C GLN A 31 -9.21 -1.00 -8.09
N GLU A 32 -8.71 -2.23 -7.91
CA GLU A 32 -9.52 -3.46 -8.03
C GLU A 32 -10.74 -3.41 -7.10
N ASN A 33 -10.52 -3.16 -5.80
CA ASN A 33 -11.59 -3.16 -4.80
C ASN A 33 -12.63 -2.06 -5.06
N CYS A 34 -12.18 -0.85 -5.39
CA CYS A 34 -13.12 0.25 -5.60
C CYS A 34 -13.88 0.09 -6.91
N PHE A 35 -13.24 -0.37 -7.97
CA PHE A 35 -13.93 -0.65 -9.23
C PHE A 35 -15.02 -1.70 -9.06
N GLU A 36 -14.71 -2.84 -8.42
CA GLU A 36 -15.67 -3.91 -8.15
C GLU A 36 -16.90 -3.41 -7.36
N LYS A 37 -16.67 -2.55 -6.37
CA LYS A 37 -17.74 -2.05 -5.49
C LYS A 37 -18.56 -0.92 -6.08
N CYS A 38 -17.94 -0.07 -6.91
CA CYS A 38 -18.53 1.19 -7.33
C CYS A 38 -18.98 1.22 -8.78
N VAL A 39 -18.55 0.30 -9.65
CA VAL A 39 -18.85 0.33 -11.10
C VAL A 39 -19.68 -0.90 -11.50
N PRO A 40 -21.01 -0.90 -11.24
CA PRO A 40 -21.88 -2.05 -11.52
C PRO A 40 -22.15 -2.26 -13.02
N LYS A 41 -22.01 -1.21 -13.83
CA LYS A 41 -22.22 -1.25 -15.29
C LYS A 41 -21.08 -0.49 -15.98
N PRO A 42 -19.98 -1.17 -16.30
CA PRO A 42 -18.84 -0.54 -16.96
C PRO A 42 -19.26 0.13 -18.28
N GLY A 43 -18.79 1.37 -18.47
CA GLY A 43 -18.99 2.15 -19.69
C GLY A 43 -17.72 2.91 -20.07
N SER A 44 -17.81 3.75 -21.11
CA SER A 44 -16.69 4.58 -21.56
C SER A 44 -16.31 5.70 -20.58
N SER A 45 -17.16 5.97 -19.59
CA SER A 45 -16.97 7.01 -18.58
C SER A 45 -17.69 6.63 -17.29
N LEU A 46 -17.17 7.09 -16.16
CA LEU A 46 -17.89 7.00 -14.89
C LEU A 46 -19.05 8.00 -14.88
N SER A 47 -20.21 7.55 -14.43
CA SER A 47 -21.29 8.44 -14.02
C SER A 47 -20.89 9.28 -12.80
N SER A 48 -21.66 10.32 -12.50
CA SER A 48 -21.45 11.12 -11.30
C SER A 48 -21.53 10.28 -10.02
N GLY A 49 -22.48 9.35 -9.95
CA GLY A 49 -22.64 8.44 -8.81
C GLY A 49 -21.46 7.49 -8.64
N GLU A 50 -20.96 6.90 -9.72
CA GLU A 50 -19.77 6.03 -9.69
C GLU A 50 -18.53 6.84 -9.28
N THR A 51 -18.38 8.07 -9.78
CA THR A 51 -17.27 8.96 -9.41
C THR A 51 -17.30 9.28 -7.91
N THR A 52 -18.46 9.67 -7.36
CA THR A 52 -18.61 9.92 -5.92
C THR A 52 -18.33 8.66 -5.09
N CYS A 53 -18.82 7.50 -5.53
CA CYS A 53 -18.54 6.22 -4.87
C CYS A 53 -17.04 5.92 -4.87
N MET A 54 -16.37 6.06 -6.02
CA MET A 54 -14.93 5.83 -6.15
C MET A 54 -14.14 6.71 -5.20
N THR A 55 -14.40 8.01 -5.15
CA THR A 55 -13.73 8.93 -4.20
C THR A 55 -13.91 8.46 -2.76
N SER A 56 -15.15 8.17 -2.34
CA SER A 56 -15.41 7.71 -0.98
C SER A 56 -14.77 6.35 -0.68
N CYS A 57 -14.76 5.43 -1.65
CA CYS A 57 -14.13 4.14 -1.51
C CYS A 57 -12.61 4.27 -1.30
N MET A 58 -11.93 5.08 -2.11
CA MET A 58 -10.49 5.27 -2.02
C MET A 58 -10.09 5.88 -0.67
N GLU A 59 -10.83 6.91 -0.21
CA GLU A 59 -10.61 7.53 1.11
C GLU A 59 -10.77 6.51 2.26
N LYS A 60 -11.87 5.74 2.23
CA LYS A 60 -12.14 4.71 3.24
C LYS A 60 -11.11 3.58 3.21
N TYR A 61 -10.71 3.14 2.02
CA TYR A 61 -9.71 2.09 1.85
C TYR A 61 -8.36 2.52 2.42
N MET A 62 -7.89 3.73 2.08
CA MET A 62 -6.64 4.26 2.62
C MET A 62 -6.69 4.46 4.13
N SER A 63 -7.81 4.95 4.66
CA SER A 63 -8.02 5.07 6.11
C SER A 63 -7.94 3.72 6.81
N ALA A 64 -8.64 2.71 6.29
CA ALA A 64 -8.61 1.35 6.83
C ALA A 64 -7.21 0.72 6.74
N TRP A 65 -6.54 0.88 5.58
CA TRP A 65 -5.18 0.39 5.39
C TRP A 65 -4.20 1.01 6.38
N ASN A 66 -4.25 2.32 6.59
CA ASN A 66 -3.40 3.01 7.57
C ASN A 66 -3.60 2.45 8.99
N GLN A 67 -4.87 2.28 9.42
CA GLN A 67 -5.21 1.75 10.73
C GLN A 67 -4.68 0.31 10.92
N VAL A 68 -4.91 -0.55 9.95
CA VAL A 68 -4.45 -1.95 9.99
C VAL A 68 -2.93 -2.02 9.96
N ASN A 69 -2.28 -1.24 9.09
CA ASN A 69 -0.83 -1.18 8.97
C ASN A 69 -0.17 -0.72 10.28
N GLN A 70 -0.73 0.30 10.94
CA GLN A 70 -0.23 0.75 12.25
C GLN A 70 -0.31 -0.35 13.30
N ALA A 71 -1.46 -1.03 13.40
CA ALA A 71 -1.64 -2.15 14.33
C ALA A 71 -0.67 -3.30 14.04
N TYR A 72 -0.50 -3.64 12.77
CA TYR A 72 0.40 -4.69 12.32
C TYR A 72 1.87 -4.40 12.67
N ILE A 73 2.36 -3.18 12.38
CA ILE A 73 3.72 -2.76 12.73
C ILE A 73 3.92 -2.71 14.25
N ALA A 74 2.93 -2.26 15.01
CA ALA A 74 3.00 -2.27 16.47
C ALA A 74 3.17 -3.70 17.00
N ARG A 75 2.46 -4.67 16.42
CA ARG A 75 2.58 -6.09 16.78
C ARG A 75 3.97 -6.66 16.45
N ILE A 76 4.48 -6.43 15.25
CA ILE A 76 5.82 -6.91 14.85
C ILE A 76 6.88 -6.38 15.81
N LYS A 77 6.82 -5.09 16.17
CA LYS A 77 7.79 -4.49 17.10
C LYS A 77 7.76 -5.15 18.48
N GLN A 78 6.56 -5.45 18.98
CA GLN A 78 6.39 -6.15 20.26
C GLN A 78 6.99 -7.56 20.22
N GLU A 79 6.72 -8.32 19.16
CA GLU A 79 7.27 -9.68 18.98
C GLU A 79 8.79 -9.67 18.82
N SER A 80 9.35 -8.72 18.05
CA SER A 80 10.81 -8.58 17.90
C SER A 80 11.55 -8.20 19.20
N SER A 81 10.83 -7.62 20.16
CA SER A 81 11.39 -7.19 21.45
C SER A 81 11.29 -8.27 22.53
N ASN A 82 10.67 -9.42 22.25
CA ASN A 82 10.44 -10.49 23.22
C ASN A 82 11.16 -11.78 22.76
N PRO A 83 12.44 -12.00 23.14
CA PRO A 83 13.30 -13.04 22.55
C PRO A 83 13.01 -14.47 23.05
N SER A 84 11.91 -14.69 23.76
CA SER A 84 11.54 -15.98 24.38
C SER A 84 10.65 -16.85 23.49
N LEU A 85 10.64 -16.60 22.18
CA LEU A 85 10.20 -17.50 21.11
C LEU A 85 11.36 -17.71 20.12
#